data_AF-A0A6H1ZL87-F1
#
_entry.id   AF-A0A6H1ZL87-F1
#
_cell.length_a   1.000
_cell.length_b   1.000
_cell.length_c   1.000
_cell.angle_alpha   90.00
_cell.angle_beta   90.00
_cell.angle_gamma   90.00
#
_symmetry.space_group_name_H-M   'P 1'
#
loop_
_entity.id
_entity.type
_entity.pdbx_description
1 polymer ?
#
loop_
_entity_poly.entity_id
_entity_poly.type
_entity_poly.pdbx_seq_one_letter_code
_entity_poly.pdbx_strand_id
1 'polypeptide(L)' 'MIRIGLQVKIGEDWKWVFCHNNGRIVTTERKQKALHGSDLPWWQNNFGNNEFRASK' A
#
# COMPACT_ATOMS: atom_id res chain seq x y z
N MET A 1 19.58 -3.61 5.22
CA MET A 1 18.61 -2.62 4.71
C MET A 1 17.22 -3.06 5.13
N ILE A 2 16.51 -2.30 5.98
CA ILE A 2 15.15 -2.65 6.41
C ILE A 2 14.20 -2.29 5.26
N ARG A 3 13.48 -3.28 4.72
CA ARG A 3 12.51 -3.05 3.65
C ARG A 3 11.20 -2.56 4.24
N ILE A 4 10.86 -1.30 3.96
CA ILE A 4 9.59 -0.68 4.35
C ILE A 4 8.59 -0.91 3.22
N GLY A 5 7.49 -1.59 3.50
CA GLY A 5 6.41 -1.82 2.52
C GLY A 5 5.27 -0.83 2.68
N LEU A 6 4.54 -0.61 1.59
CA LEU A 6 3.32 0.19 1.58
C LEU A 6 2.12 -0.69 1.98
N GLN A 7 1.28 -0.18 2.88
CA GLN A 7 0.03 -0.80 3.29
C GLN A 7 -1.15 0.16 3.09
N VAL A 8 -2.33 -0.42 2.86
CA VAL A 8 -3.62 0.24 2.82
C VAL A 8 -4.56 -0.42 3.83
N LYS A 9 -5.43 0.36 4.46
CA LYS A 9 -6.46 -0.15 5.36
C LYS A 9 -7.68 -0.61 4.57
N ILE A 10 -8.09 -1.86 4.75
CA ILE A 10 -9.30 -2.44 4.14
C ILE A 10 -10.13 -3.06 5.26
N GLY A 11 -11.27 -2.43 5.58
CA GLY A 11 -12.01 -2.73 6.80
C GLY A 11 -11.18 -2.40 8.04
N GLU A 12 -10.96 -3.39 8.90
CA GLU A 12 -10.12 -3.26 10.11
C GLU A 12 -8.66 -3.71 9.89
N ASP A 13 -8.37 -4.30 8.73
CA ASP A 13 -7.05 -4.88 8.43
C ASP A 13 -6.14 -3.94 7.65
N TRP A 14 -4.83 -4.04 7.90
CA TRP A 14 -3.81 -3.47 7.03
C TRP A 14 -3.31 -4.51 6.03
N LYS A 15 -3.52 -4.24 4.74
CA LYS A 15 -3.10 -5.12 3.64
C LYS A 15 -1.94 -4.50 2.87
N TRP A 16 -1.00 -5.30 2.38
CA TRP A 16 0.13 -4.79 1.60
C TRP A 16 -0.32 -4.42 0.19
N VAL A 17 0.13 -3.26 -0.30
CA VAL A 17 -0.20 -2.79 -1.64
C VAL A 17 0.73 -3.44 -2.66
N PHE A 18 0.18 -4.09 -3.69
CA PHE A 18 0.93 -4.71 -4.78
C PHE A 18 1.01 -3.80 -6.01
N CYS A 19 -0.14 -3.31 -6.47
CA CYS A 19 -0.26 -2.38 -7.58
C CYS A 19 -1.65 -1.73 -7.58
N HIS A 20 -1.92 -0.87 -8.56
CA HIS A 20 -3.28 -0.46 -8.90
C HIS A 20 -3.63 -0.97 -10.30
N ASN A 21 -4.92 -1.24 -10.53
CA ASN A 21 -5.44 -1.60 -11.84
C ASN A 21 -6.78 -0.90 -12.08
N ASN A 22 -6.90 -0.09 -13.14
CA ASN A 22 -8.11 0.65 -13.50
C ASN A 22 -8.77 1.38 -12.31
N GLY A 23 -7.96 2.12 -11.54
CA GLY A 23 -8.44 2.87 -10.37
C GLY A 23 -8.80 2.02 -9.15
N ARG A 24 -8.49 0.72 -9.14
CA ARG A 24 -8.66 -0.16 -7.97
C ARG A 24 -7.31 -0.53 -7.37
N ILE A 25 -7.26 -0.57 -6.05
CA ILE A 25 -6.10 -0.99 -5.29
C ILE A 25 -6.04 -2.51 -5.27
N VAL A 26 -4.92 -3.08 -5.70
CA VAL A 26 -4.65 -4.52 -5.64
C VAL A 26 -3.69 -4.78 -4.48
N THR A 27 -4.12 -5.64 -3.55
CA THR A 27 -3.35 -5.99 -2.37
C THR A 27 -2.71 -7.37 -2.48
N THR A 28 -1.74 -7.65 -1.62
CA THR A 28 -1.06 -8.94 -1.50
C THR A 28 -0.86 -9.33 -0.05
N GLU A 29 -0.86 -10.62 0.22
CA GLU A 29 -0.45 -11.21 1.51
C GLU A 29 1.09 -11.21 1.64
N ARG A 30 1.81 -11.18 0.51
CA ARG A 30 3.27 -11.30 0.48
C ARG A 30 3.94 -9.94 0.56
N LYS A 31 4.44 -9.58 1.74
CA LYS A 31 5.24 -8.36 1.97
C LYS A 31 6.38 -8.15 0.96
N GLN A 32 7.01 -9.23 0.50
CA GLN A 32 8.11 -9.18 -0.47
C GLN A 32 7.68 -8.71 -1.87
N LYS A 33 6.38 -8.77 -2.17
CA LYS A 33 5.78 -8.25 -3.41
C LYS A 33 5.18 -6.86 -3.22
N ALA A 34 5.12 -6.36 -1.99
CA ALA A 34 4.57 -5.05 -1.71
C ALA A 34 5.41 -3.94 -2.35
N LEU A 35 4.73 -2.88 -2.77
CA LEU A 35 5.35 -1.61 -3.14
C LEU A 35 6.12 -1.01 -1.97
N HIS A 36 7.05 -0.12 -2.31
CA HIS A 36 7.95 0.43 -1.31
C HIS A 36 7.25 1.56 -0.56
N GLY A 37 7.59 1.74 0.72
CA GLY A 37 7.01 2.83 1.53
C GLY A 37 7.26 4.24 0.97
N SER A 38 8.27 4.40 0.10
CA SER A 38 8.53 5.65 -0.62
C SER A 38 7.43 6.05 -1.60
N ASP A 39 6.58 5.10 -2.02
CA ASP A 39 5.47 5.37 -2.93
C ASP A 39 4.27 6.02 -2.20
N LEU A 40 4.28 6.09 -0.87
CA LEU A 40 3.20 6.58 -0.03
C LEU A 40 2.61 7.94 -0.49
N PRO A 41 3.41 8.98 -0.80
CA PRO A 41 2.84 10.27 -1.22
C PRO A 41 2.01 10.18 -2.50
N TRP A 42 2.44 9.37 -3.47
CA TRP A 42 1.70 9.18 -4.71
C TRP A 42 0.36 8.49 -4.45
N TRP A 43 0.34 7.48 -3.58
CA TRP A 43 -0.87 6.74 -3.23
C TRP A 43 -1.86 7.58 -2.42
N GLN A 44 -1.39 8.38 -1.46
CA GLN A 44 -2.24 9.31 -0.72
C GLN A 44 -2.88 10.37 -1.64
N ASN A 45 -2.16 10.83 -2.67
CA ASN A 45 -2.69 11.80 -3.63
C ASN A 45 -3.70 11.20 -4.61
N ASN A 46 -3.44 9.99 -5.13
CA ASN A 46 -4.29 9.37 -6.18
C ASN A 46 -5.45 8.55 -5.61
N PHE A 47 -5.35 8.09 -4.36
CA PHE A 47 -6.35 7.25 -3.69
C PHE A 47 -6.76 7.82 -2.33
N GLY A 48 -6.84 9.15 -2.20
CA GLY A 48 -6.97 9.87 -0.92
C GLY A 48 -8.18 9.51 -0.03
N ASN A 49 -9.17 8.79 -0.57
CA ASN A 49 -10.27 8.21 0.21
C ASN A 49 -9.85 6.99 1.04
N ASN A 50 -8.63 6.48 0.87
CA ASN A 50 -8.11 5.32 1.59
C ASN A 50 -7.00 5.73 2.56
N GLU A 51 -6.92 5.04 3.69
CA GLU A 51 -5.84 5.22 4.66
C GLU A 51 -4.62 4.39 4.24
N PHE A 52 -3.48 5.05 4.01
CA PHE A 52 -2.20 4.40 3.68
C PHE A 52 -1.15 4.63 4.75
N ARG A 53 -0.22 3.67 4.89
CA ARG A 53 0.98 3.82 5.74
C ARG A 53 2.18 3.06 5.18
N ALA A 54 3.36 3.51 5.58
CA ALA A 54 4.60 2.78 5.38
C ALA A 54 4.92 1.94 6.62
N SER A 55 5.13 0.62 6.48
CA SER A 55 5.38 -0.31 7.59
C SER A 55 6.65 -1.12 7.39
N LYS A 56 7.42 -1.28 8.48
CA LYS A 56 8.66 -2.07 8.53
C LYS A 56 8.45 -3.56 8.49
#